data_AF-A0A9P4LMV0-F1
#
_entry.id   AF-A0A9P4LMV0-F1
#
_cell.length_a   1.000
_cell.length_b   1.000
_cell.length_c   1.000
_cell.angle_alpha   90.00
_cell.angle_beta   90.00
_cell.angle_gamma   90.00
#
_symmetry.space_group_name_H-M   'P 1'
#
loop_
_entity.id
_entity.type
_entity.pdbx_description
1 polymer ?
#
loop_
_entity_poly.entity_id
_entity_poly.type
_entity_poly.pdbx_seq_one_letter_code
_entity_poly.pdbx_strand_id
1 'polypeptide(L)'
;MATPMGQLEYQRKVALKSQFLAIPYDSIKALTKRIDGLERVDAVLLNVGMASGKFTRTKEGEELIFATNTLGTVLLGLLVLPKLRESAKKHEARGRLVFTGSESYLFAQFNESKEPGSLLAALRDETAFKANVYDRYMTSKLLLLYAVRELASRSPLTSDTKVIITTTTPGLCWSGLYREMQWFILPFFLIVMAIFARSTEVGGRLLVDALRPDFETDAHGAFLTNGKPIEELGPSIEKTKGREVAKRFSNELFQELAQILSAMASALQ
;
A
#
# COMPACT_ATOMS: atom_id res chain seq x y z
N MET A 1 -10.49 4.64 41.69
CA MET A 1 -11.36 3.76 40.88
C MET A 1 -12.18 4.65 39.95
N ALA A 2 -11.76 4.76 38.69
CA ALA A 2 -12.49 5.52 37.68
C ALA A 2 -13.42 4.56 36.92
N THR A 3 -14.65 5.00 36.69
CA THR A 3 -15.78 4.24 36.14
C THR A 3 -15.54 3.72 34.70
N PRO A 4 -16.12 2.56 34.31
CA PRO A 4 -15.92 1.94 32.98
C PRO A 4 -16.44 2.75 31.77
N MET A 5 -17.17 3.84 32.01
CA MET A 5 -17.82 4.63 30.94
C MET A 5 -16.83 5.45 30.09
N GLY A 6 -15.68 5.87 30.66
CA GLY A 6 -14.71 6.70 29.94
C GLY A 6 -13.90 5.96 28.86
N GLN A 7 -13.66 4.65 29.03
CA GLN A 7 -13.00 3.82 28.00
C GLN A 7 -13.94 3.47 26.84
N LEU A 8 -15.25 3.36 27.10
CA LEU A 8 -16.27 3.12 26.08
C LEU A 8 -16.52 4.33 25.18
N GLU A 9 -16.40 5.57 25.70
CA GLU A 9 -16.48 6.78 24.87
C GLU A 9 -15.23 6.99 24.00
N TYR A 10 -14.04 6.62 24.48
CA TYR A 10 -12.82 6.70 23.67
C TYR A 10 -12.87 5.72 22.48
N GLN A 11 -13.44 4.52 22.66
CA GLN A 11 -13.63 3.56 21.58
C GLN A 11 -14.75 3.95 20.60
N ARG A 12 -15.69 4.82 20.99
CA ARG A 12 -16.80 5.27 20.12
C ARG A 12 -16.44 6.40 19.14
N LYS A 13 -15.24 6.99 19.21
CA LYS A 13 -14.77 8.00 18.23
C LYS A 13 -13.96 7.45 17.06
N VAL A 14 -13.79 6.13 16.94
CA VAL A 14 -13.26 5.49 15.73
C VAL A 14 -14.43 4.93 14.92
N ALA A 15 -15.18 5.83 14.30
CA ALA A 15 -16.14 5.45 13.27
C ALA A 15 -15.37 5.06 11.99
N LEU A 16 -14.90 3.82 11.92
CA LEU A 16 -14.38 3.23 10.68
C LEU A 16 -15.59 2.78 9.84
N LYS A 17 -16.13 3.71 9.06
CA LYS A 17 -17.05 3.38 7.96
C LYS A 17 -16.24 2.58 6.93
N SER A 18 -16.36 1.26 6.97
CA SER A 18 -15.82 0.36 5.96
C SER A 18 -16.66 0.44 4.68
N GLN A 19 -16.50 1.53 3.93
CA GLN A 19 -17.12 1.72 2.62
C GLN A 19 -16.26 2.66 1.76
N PHE A 20 -14.97 2.38 1.66
CA PHE A 20 -14.10 2.99 0.65
C PHE A 20 -13.60 1.85 -0.23
N LEU A 21 -14.38 1.52 -1.26
CA LEU A 21 -13.99 0.56 -2.30
C LEU A 21 -12.93 1.13 -3.26
N ALA A 22 -12.58 2.41 -3.14
CA ALA A 22 -11.40 3.06 -3.71
C ALA A 22 -10.95 4.16 -2.73
N ILE A 23 -9.79 4.79 -2.92
CA ILE A 23 -9.49 6.08 -2.26
C ILE A 23 -9.78 7.20 -3.28
N PRO A 24 -10.99 7.82 -3.30
CA PRO A 24 -11.28 8.89 -4.25
C PRO A 24 -10.33 10.07 -4.03
N TYR A 25 -9.99 10.80 -5.10
CA TYR A 25 -9.04 11.91 -5.01
C TYR A 25 -9.48 12.99 -4.02
N ASP A 26 -10.78 13.26 -3.91
CA ASP A 26 -11.30 14.21 -2.91
C ASP A 26 -11.08 13.72 -1.47
N SER A 27 -11.18 12.40 -1.24
CA SER A 27 -10.90 11.82 0.08
C SER A 27 -9.40 11.89 0.40
N ILE A 28 -8.54 11.68 -0.60
CA ILE A 28 -7.09 11.88 -0.47
C ILE A 28 -6.80 13.33 -0.10
N LYS A 29 -7.33 14.32 -0.85
CA LYS A 29 -7.16 15.75 -0.56
C LYS A 29 -7.60 16.11 0.86
N ALA A 30 -8.79 15.66 1.26
CA ALA A 30 -9.33 15.94 2.59
C ALA A 30 -8.46 15.35 3.70
N LEU A 31 -7.97 14.12 3.53
CA LEU A 31 -7.09 13.48 4.49
C LEU A 31 -5.73 14.19 4.57
N THR A 32 -5.10 14.50 3.44
CA THR A 32 -3.82 15.23 3.40
C THR A 32 -3.95 16.59 4.09
N LYS A 33 -5.01 17.36 3.80
CA LYS A 33 -5.26 18.64 4.47
C LYS A 33 -5.39 18.50 6.00
N ARG A 34 -6.02 17.42 6.47
CA ARG A 34 -6.12 17.13 7.91
C ARG A 34 -4.76 16.78 8.52
N ILE A 35 -3.93 16.02 7.80
CA ILE A 35 -2.59 15.64 8.22
C ILE A 35 -1.68 16.88 8.27
N ASP A 36 -1.76 17.76 7.29
CA ASP A 36 -0.97 19.00 7.23
C ASP A 36 -1.28 19.94 8.41
N GLY A 37 -2.53 19.95 8.88
CA GLY A 37 -2.96 20.70 10.05
C GLY A 37 -2.51 20.12 11.40
N LEU A 38 -1.89 18.94 11.44
CA LEU A 38 -1.34 18.38 12.67
C LEU A 38 -0.03 19.08 13.03
N GLU A 39 0.21 19.30 14.32
CA GLU A 39 1.48 19.87 14.79
C GLU A 39 2.67 18.94 14.48
N ARG A 40 2.45 17.63 14.62
CA ARG A 40 3.48 16.60 14.51
C ARG A 40 2.90 15.32 13.92
N VAL A 41 3.66 14.71 13.00
CA VAL A 41 3.38 13.40 12.42
C VAL A 41 4.68 12.59 12.41
N ASP A 42 4.79 11.59 13.27
CA ASP A 42 5.98 10.73 13.34
C ASP A 42 5.92 9.55 12.36
N ALA A 43 4.72 9.01 12.14
CA ALA A 43 4.53 7.81 11.34
C ALA A 43 3.19 7.82 10.61
N VAL A 44 3.18 7.27 9.40
CA VAL A 44 1.97 6.97 8.63
C VAL A 44 2.01 5.53 8.16
N LEU A 45 0.96 4.77 8.48
CA LEU A 45 0.74 3.42 7.99
C LEU A 45 -0.39 3.41 6.95
N LEU A 46 -0.02 3.11 5.72
CA LEU A 46 -0.95 2.94 4.60
C LEU A 46 -1.34 1.47 4.48
N ASN A 47 -2.35 1.08 5.27
CA ASN A 47 -2.82 -0.30 5.39
C ASN A 47 -3.91 -0.71 4.39
N VAL A 48 -4.53 0.24 3.69
CA VAL A 48 -5.69 -0.07 2.86
C VAL A 48 -5.33 -1.07 1.75
N GLY A 49 -6.23 -2.02 1.52
CA GLY A 49 -6.08 -3.00 0.48
C GLY A 49 -7.37 -3.79 0.27
N MET A 50 -7.59 -4.23 -0.96
CA MET A 50 -8.74 -5.02 -1.33
C MET A 50 -8.39 -6.09 -2.35
N ALA A 51 -9.18 -7.16 -2.34
CA ALA A 51 -9.21 -8.20 -3.37
C ALA A 51 -10.66 -8.31 -3.84
N SER A 52 -10.86 -8.46 -5.15
CA SER A 52 -12.17 -8.66 -5.75
C SER A 52 -12.05 -9.60 -6.93
N GLY A 53 -13.05 -10.45 -7.12
CA GLY A 53 -13.19 -11.26 -8.32
C GLY A 53 -13.86 -10.52 -9.48
N LYS A 54 -14.24 -9.25 -9.30
CA LYS A 54 -15.08 -8.50 -10.23
C LYS A 54 -14.30 -7.33 -10.81
N PHE A 55 -14.36 -7.20 -12.14
CA PHE A 55 -13.88 -6.00 -12.78
C PHE A 55 -14.84 -4.84 -12.51
N THR A 56 -14.31 -3.79 -11.90
CA THR A 56 -15.04 -2.55 -11.62
C THR A 56 -14.08 -1.38 -11.78
N ARG A 57 -14.62 -0.19 -12.03
CA ARG A 57 -13.83 1.03 -12.20
C ARG A 57 -14.16 2.07 -11.15
N THR A 58 -13.17 2.86 -10.76
CA THR A 58 -13.39 4.09 -9.98
C THR A 58 -14.07 5.15 -10.83
N LYS A 59 -14.46 6.27 -10.20
CA LYS A 59 -15.04 7.43 -10.91
C LYS A 59 -14.04 8.03 -11.91
N GLU A 60 -12.75 7.90 -11.61
CA GLU A 60 -11.62 8.35 -12.41
C GLU A 60 -11.28 7.35 -13.54
N GLY A 61 -12.02 6.26 -13.67
CA GLY A 61 -11.86 5.26 -14.75
C GLY A 61 -10.83 4.17 -14.47
N GLU A 62 -10.23 4.16 -13.27
CA GLU A 62 -9.20 3.20 -12.89
C GLU A 62 -9.77 1.84 -12.52
N GLU A 63 -9.08 0.75 -12.87
CA GLU A 63 -9.43 -0.59 -12.35
C GLU A 63 -9.32 -0.58 -10.82
N LEU A 64 -10.37 -1.06 -10.14
CA LEU A 64 -10.58 -0.80 -8.72
C LEU A 64 -9.48 -1.33 -7.80
N ILE A 65 -8.95 -2.53 -8.06
CA ILE A 65 -7.88 -3.14 -7.25
C ILE A 65 -6.58 -2.37 -7.45
N PHE A 66 -6.21 -2.06 -8.69
CA PHE A 66 -5.05 -1.24 -9.02
C PHE A 66 -5.14 0.15 -8.40
N ALA A 67 -6.30 0.80 -8.53
CA ALA A 67 -6.57 2.12 -7.98
C ALA A 67 -6.38 2.15 -6.45
N THR A 68 -6.91 1.15 -5.76
CA THR A 68 -6.90 1.08 -4.30
C THR A 68 -5.53 0.66 -3.77
N ASN A 69 -5.03 -0.49 -4.23
CA ASN A 69 -3.85 -1.13 -3.64
C ASN A 69 -2.55 -0.46 -4.05
N THR A 70 -2.54 0.25 -5.18
CA THR A 70 -1.31 0.80 -5.76
C THR A 70 -1.42 2.30 -6.02
N LEU A 71 -2.20 2.73 -7.01
CA LEU A 71 -2.18 4.13 -7.48
C LEU A 71 -2.55 5.13 -6.37
N GLY A 72 -3.73 4.99 -5.78
CA GLY A 72 -4.22 5.89 -4.73
C GLY A 72 -3.41 5.78 -3.43
N THR A 73 -2.91 4.58 -3.11
CA THR A 73 -2.07 4.36 -1.94
C THR A 73 -0.71 5.06 -2.08
N VAL A 74 -0.05 4.94 -3.24
CA VAL A 74 1.23 5.62 -3.52
C VAL A 74 1.03 7.13 -3.63
N LEU A 75 -0.07 7.59 -4.25
CA LEU A 75 -0.43 9.01 -4.29
C LEU A 75 -0.60 9.60 -2.89
N LEU A 76 -1.32 8.92 -2.00
CA LEU A 76 -1.46 9.35 -0.61
C LEU A 76 -0.10 9.37 0.10
N GLY A 77 0.75 8.36 -0.11
CA GLY A 77 2.12 8.32 0.40
C GLY A 77 2.96 9.51 -0.04
N LEU A 78 2.89 9.90 -1.30
CA LEU A 78 3.56 11.09 -1.84
C LEU A 78 3.07 12.38 -1.17
N LEU A 79 1.75 12.50 -0.95
CA LEU A 79 1.14 13.69 -0.39
C LEU A 79 1.42 13.89 1.10
N VAL A 80 1.56 12.81 1.89
CA VAL A 80 1.88 12.92 3.32
C VAL A 80 3.38 13.03 3.60
N LEU A 81 4.23 12.67 2.63
CA LEU A 81 5.68 12.65 2.79
C LEU A 81 6.28 14.03 3.16
N PRO A 82 5.84 15.17 2.60
CA PRO A 82 6.29 16.49 3.03
C PRO A 82 6.05 16.75 4.52
N LYS A 83 4.85 16.43 5.04
CA LYS A 83 4.52 16.66 6.45
C LYS A 83 5.32 15.76 7.40
N LEU A 84 5.58 14.51 7.00
CA LEU A 84 6.48 13.61 7.72
C LEU A 84 7.90 14.17 7.80
N ARG A 85 8.42 14.74 6.70
CA ARG A 85 9.75 15.36 6.67
C ARG A 85 9.82 16.62 7.54
N GLU A 86 8.81 17.48 7.44
CA GLU A 86 8.68 18.68 8.29
C GLU A 86 8.72 18.30 9.78
N SER A 87 7.90 17.32 10.17
CA SER A 87 7.83 16.83 11.55
C SER A 87 9.15 16.22 12.01
N ALA A 88 9.74 15.34 11.19
CA ALA A 88 11.03 14.72 11.48
C ALA A 88 12.15 15.75 11.66
N LYS A 89 12.18 16.79 10.81
CA LYS A 89 13.16 17.88 10.92
C LYS A 89 12.94 18.72 12.17
N LYS A 90 11.71 19.17 12.43
CA LYS A 90 11.38 20.03 13.57
C LYS A 90 11.65 19.36 14.93
N HIS A 91 11.45 18.05 15.02
CA HIS A 91 11.58 17.30 16.27
C HIS A 91 12.85 16.44 16.36
N GLU A 92 13.79 16.64 15.43
CA GLU A 92 15.03 15.85 15.32
C GLU A 92 14.81 14.32 15.36
N ALA A 93 13.65 13.89 14.86
CA ALA A 93 13.20 12.51 14.87
C ALA A 93 13.41 11.85 13.49
N ARG A 94 13.14 10.55 13.43
CA ARG A 94 13.10 9.79 12.19
C ARG A 94 11.65 9.46 11.86
N GLY A 95 11.15 10.00 10.75
CA GLY A 95 9.78 9.76 10.30
C GLY A 95 9.62 8.37 9.68
N ARG A 96 8.41 7.82 9.73
CA ARG A 96 8.08 6.51 9.14
C ARG A 96 6.93 6.61 8.14
N LEU A 97 7.18 6.13 6.92
CA LEU A 97 6.13 5.91 5.93
C LEU A 97 6.09 4.42 5.59
N VAL A 98 5.02 3.75 6.02
CA VAL A 98 4.89 2.29 5.91
C VAL A 98 3.72 1.93 5.02
N PHE A 99 3.98 1.08 4.04
CA PHE A 99 2.98 0.53 3.13
C PHE A 99 2.68 -0.92 3.48
N THR A 100 1.40 -1.31 3.47
CA THR A 100 1.03 -2.72 3.69
C THR A 100 1.03 -3.50 2.38
N GLY A 101 2.14 -4.22 2.16
CA GLY A 101 2.32 -5.20 1.11
C GLY A 101 1.71 -6.55 1.47
N SER A 102 2.22 -7.61 0.82
CA SER A 102 1.81 -9.00 1.03
C SER A 102 2.83 -9.90 0.37
N GLU A 103 3.28 -10.97 1.04
CA GLU A 103 4.15 -12.01 0.44
C GLU A 103 3.53 -12.66 -0.79
N SER A 104 2.22 -12.50 -1.01
CA SER A 104 1.56 -12.90 -2.24
C SER A 104 2.16 -12.29 -3.51
N TYR A 105 2.94 -11.20 -3.40
CA TYR A 105 3.68 -10.65 -4.54
C TYR A 105 4.64 -11.69 -5.16
N LEU A 106 5.14 -12.66 -4.37
CA LEU A 106 6.02 -13.74 -4.83
C LEU A 106 5.35 -14.66 -5.85
N PHE A 107 4.02 -14.73 -5.81
CA PHE A 107 3.21 -15.62 -6.65
C PHE A 107 2.52 -14.87 -7.80
N ALA A 108 2.79 -13.57 -7.96
CA ALA A 108 2.24 -12.79 -9.06
C ALA A 108 2.82 -13.26 -10.40
N GLN A 109 1.94 -13.65 -11.31
CA GLN A 109 2.28 -14.00 -12.69
C GLN A 109 2.49 -12.75 -13.54
N PHE A 110 1.67 -11.72 -13.30
CA PHE A 110 1.68 -10.42 -13.97
C PHE A 110 1.78 -10.56 -15.50
N ASN A 111 0.80 -11.26 -16.10
CA ASN A 111 0.81 -11.57 -17.54
C ASN A 111 0.78 -10.32 -18.42
N GLU A 112 0.18 -9.24 -17.94
CA GLU A 112 0.13 -7.92 -18.58
C GLU A 112 1.52 -7.33 -18.80
N SER A 113 2.53 -7.78 -18.05
CA SER A 113 3.92 -7.36 -18.25
C SER A 113 4.48 -7.78 -19.61
N LYS A 114 3.83 -8.74 -20.28
CA LYS A 114 4.22 -9.26 -21.59
C LYS A 114 3.66 -8.42 -22.75
N GLU A 115 2.64 -7.61 -22.47
CA GLU A 115 2.00 -6.80 -23.50
C GLU A 115 2.94 -5.68 -23.98
N PRO A 116 3.04 -5.46 -25.30
CA PRO A 116 3.72 -4.29 -25.84
C PRO A 116 2.94 -3.01 -25.50
N GLY A 117 3.63 -1.88 -25.29
CA GLY A 117 2.98 -0.58 -25.08
C GLY A 117 2.94 -0.12 -23.61
N SER A 118 1.79 0.36 -23.11
CA SER A 118 1.65 0.83 -21.73
C SER A 118 1.19 -0.29 -20.79
N LEU A 119 1.93 -0.49 -19.69
CA LEU A 119 1.50 -1.40 -18.63
C LEU A 119 0.25 -0.88 -17.92
N LEU A 120 0.13 0.43 -17.71
CA LEU A 120 -1.06 1.00 -17.06
C LEU A 120 -2.32 0.79 -17.91
N ALA A 121 -2.21 0.92 -19.24
CA ALA A 121 -3.32 0.60 -20.14
C ALA A 121 -3.72 -0.88 -20.04
N ALA A 122 -2.75 -1.80 -20.01
CA ALA A 122 -3.02 -3.23 -19.87
C ALA A 122 -3.66 -3.58 -18.50
N LEU A 123 -3.27 -2.88 -17.42
CA LEU A 123 -3.89 -3.04 -16.10
C LEU A 123 -5.35 -2.55 -16.05
N ARG A 124 -5.72 -1.59 -16.90
CA ARG A 124 -7.08 -1.02 -17.02
C ARG A 124 -8.01 -1.82 -17.95
N ASP A 125 -7.45 -2.79 -18.68
CA ASP A 125 -8.19 -3.60 -19.62
C ASP A 125 -8.99 -4.70 -18.93
N GLU A 126 -10.29 -4.77 -19.23
CA GLU A 126 -11.21 -5.74 -18.64
C GLU A 126 -10.93 -7.16 -19.13
N THR A 127 -10.47 -7.31 -20.38
CA THR A 127 -10.16 -8.62 -20.96
C THR A 127 -8.94 -9.23 -20.28
N ALA A 128 -7.89 -8.42 -20.08
CA ALA A 128 -6.70 -8.78 -19.32
C ALA A 128 -7.03 -9.16 -17.87
N PHE A 129 -7.93 -8.41 -17.22
CA PHE A 129 -8.42 -8.76 -15.88
C PHE A 129 -9.13 -10.12 -15.86
N LYS A 130 -10.06 -10.34 -16.79
CA LYS A 130 -10.84 -11.58 -16.86
C LYS A 130 -10.00 -12.81 -17.22
N ALA A 131 -8.89 -12.62 -17.94
CA ALA A 131 -7.99 -13.70 -18.29
C ALA A 131 -7.35 -14.37 -17.06
N ASN A 132 -7.10 -13.63 -15.98
CA ASN A 132 -6.65 -14.21 -14.71
C ASN A 132 -7.05 -13.36 -13.49
N VAL A 133 -8.32 -13.48 -13.10
CA VAL A 133 -8.90 -12.74 -11.97
C VAL A 133 -8.16 -12.97 -10.65
N TYR A 134 -7.68 -14.20 -10.40
CA TYR A 134 -7.01 -14.56 -9.15
C TYR A 134 -5.62 -13.93 -9.03
N ASP A 135 -4.95 -13.69 -10.16
CA ASP A 135 -3.64 -13.06 -10.17
C ASP A 135 -3.69 -11.56 -9.85
N ARG A 136 -4.82 -10.89 -10.08
CA ARG A 136 -4.93 -9.43 -9.97
C ARG A 136 -4.52 -8.91 -8.59
N TYR A 137 -4.94 -9.56 -7.51
CA TYR A 137 -4.52 -9.15 -6.16
C TYR A 137 -3.01 -9.31 -5.96
N MET A 138 -2.45 -10.46 -6.37
CA MET A 138 -1.01 -10.74 -6.24
C MET A 138 -0.19 -9.73 -7.06
N THR A 139 -0.59 -9.49 -8.30
CA THR A 139 -0.04 -8.47 -9.17
C THR A 139 -0.14 -7.08 -8.54
N SER A 140 -1.28 -6.68 -7.96
CA SER A 140 -1.38 -5.38 -7.29
C SER A 140 -0.38 -5.22 -6.14
N LYS A 141 -0.09 -6.30 -5.39
CA LYS A 141 0.89 -6.28 -4.30
C LYS A 141 2.33 -6.27 -4.80
N LEU A 142 2.61 -6.90 -5.94
CA LEU A 142 3.88 -6.76 -6.66
C LEU A 142 4.10 -5.32 -7.15
N LEU A 143 3.08 -4.73 -7.78
CA LEU A 143 3.13 -3.35 -8.27
C LEU A 143 3.32 -2.34 -7.14
N LEU A 144 2.64 -2.53 -6.01
CA LEU A 144 2.87 -1.70 -4.82
C LEU A 144 4.32 -1.79 -4.36
N LEU A 145 4.91 -2.99 -4.31
CA LEU A 145 6.32 -3.16 -3.92
C LEU A 145 7.27 -2.46 -4.89
N TYR A 146 7.05 -2.55 -6.20
CA TYR A 146 7.82 -1.79 -7.18
C TYR A 146 7.72 -0.28 -6.93
N ALA A 147 6.50 0.23 -6.75
CA ALA A 147 6.25 1.66 -6.57
C ALA A 147 6.88 2.21 -5.28
N VAL A 148 6.79 1.46 -4.17
CA VAL A 148 7.35 1.88 -2.88
C VAL A 148 8.88 1.88 -2.92
N ARG A 149 9.50 0.90 -3.59
CA ARG A 149 10.95 0.87 -3.79
C ARG A 149 11.44 2.01 -4.67
N GLU A 150 10.70 2.32 -5.74
CA GLU A 150 10.99 3.50 -6.56
C GLU A 150 10.82 4.79 -5.75
N LEU A 151 9.75 4.91 -4.96
CA LEU A 151 9.50 6.06 -4.09
C LEU A 151 10.66 6.29 -3.12
N ALA A 152 11.13 5.22 -2.47
CA ALA A 152 12.30 5.24 -1.61
C ALA A 152 13.55 5.70 -2.38
N SER A 153 13.83 5.12 -3.55
CA SER A 153 14.96 5.55 -4.39
C SER A 153 14.90 7.03 -4.80
N ARG A 154 13.70 7.57 -5.04
CA ARG A 154 13.48 8.99 -5.36
C ARG A 154 13.48 9.90 -4.12
N SER A 155 13.48 9.32 -2.92
CA SER A 155 13.47 10.00 -1.64
C SER A 155 14.67 9.55 -0.78
N PRO A 156 15.92 9.75 -1.24
CA PRO A 156 17.09 9.31 -0.50
C PRO A 156 17.13 9.93 0.89
N LEU A 157 17.66 9.19 1.85
CA LEU A 157 17.86 9.67 3.21
C LEU A 157 18.99 10.70 3.22
N THR A 158 18.69 11.89 3.71
CA THR A 158 19.65 12.99 3.92
C THR A 158 19.44 13.59 5.31
N SER A 159 20.26 14.56 5.71
CA SER A 159 20.03 15.34 6.93
C SER A 159 18.64 15.99 6.99
N ASP A 160 18.09 16.38 5.84
CA ASP A 160 16.77 17.01 5.71
C ASP A 160 15.63 16.00 5.41
N THR A 161 15.96 14.78 4.98
CA THR A 161 14.99 13.74 4.60
C THR A 161 15.16 12.49 5.47
N LYS A 162 14.86 12.62 6.76
CA LYS A 162 14.96 11.53 7.76
C LYS A 162 13.71 10.63 7.78
N VAL A 163 13.10 10.33 6.64
CA VAL A 163 11.88 9.49 6.57
C VAL A 163 12.21 8.11 5.99
N ILE A 164 12.11 7.06 6.80
CA ILE A 164 12.26 5.69 6.33
C ILE A 164 10.94 5.25 5.67
N ILE A 165 11.06 4.86 4.40
CA ILE A 165 9.96 4.34 3.59
C ILE A 165 10.12 2.83 3.53
N THR A 166 9.10 2.08 3.92
CA THR A 166 9.15 0.61 4.01
C THR A 166 7.85 -0.01 3.51
N THR A 167 7.93 -1.24 3.02
CA THR A 167 6.76 -2.10 2.85
C THR A 167 6.77 -3.15 3.96
N THR A 168 5.61 -3.50 4.53
CA THR A 168 5.49 -4.59 5.52
C THR A 168 4.32 -5.49 5.19
N THR A 169 4.27 -6.68 5.79
CA THR A 169 3.16 -7.62 5.67
C THR A 169 2.65 -8.02 7.05
N PRO A 170 1.31 -8.04 7.27
CA PRO A 170 0.73 -8.70 8.45
C PRO A 170 0.74 -10.22 8.29
N GLY A 171 1.17 -10.72 7.12
CA GLY A 171 1.00 -12.07 6.59
C GLY A 171 -0.45 -12.54 6.54
N LEU A 172 -0.64 -13.86 6.40
CA LEU A 172 -1.97 -14.43 6.25
C LEU A 172 -2.79 -14.25 7.54
N CYS A 173 -3.88 -13.49 7.47
CA CYS A 173 -4.72 -13.14 8.62
C CYS A 173 -6.19 -13.45 8.36
N TRP A 174 -6.91 -13.88 9.40
CA TRP A 174 -8.38 -14.01 9.43
C TRP A 174 -9.09 -12.66 9.26
N SER A 175 -9.16 -12.16 8.03
CA SER A 175 -9.65 -10.82 7.71
C SER A 175 -10.74 -10.86 6.64
N GLY A 176 -11.48 -9.74 6.52
CA GLY A 176 -12.49 -9.57 5.47
C GLY A 176 -11.93 -9.43 4.05
N LEU A 177 -10.61 -9.58 3.83
CA LEU A 177 -9.99 -9.48 2.51
C LEU A 177 -10.58 -10.49 1.51
N TYR A 178 -10.96 -11.66 2.00
CA TYR A 178 -11.46 -12.77 1.19
C TYR A 178 -13.00 -12.82 1.08
N ARG A 179 -13.69 -11.74 1.45
CA ARG A 179 -15.16 -11.69 1.49
C ARG A 179 -15.85 -11.98 0.16
N GLU A 180 -15.16 -11.71 -0.95
CA GLU A 180 -15.65 -11.93 -2.32
C GLU A 180 -15.11 -13.21 -2.96
N MET A 181 -14.47 -14.09 -2.16
CA MET A 181 -13.97 -15.36 -2.66
C MET A 181 -15.10 -16.23 -3.19
N GLN A 182 -14.87 -16.86 -4.34
CA GLN A 182 -15.87 -17.71 -4.96
C GLN A 182 -16.13 -18.97 -4.12
N TRP A 183 -17.40 -19.34 -4.03
CA TRP A 183 -17.89 -20.38 -3.12
C TRP A 183 -17.22 -21.75 -3.32
N PHE A 184 -16.79 -22.08 -4.54
CA PHE A 184 -16.15 -23.35 -4.85
C PHE A 184 -14.67 -23.43 -4.42
N ILE A 185 -13.99 -22.29 -4.22
CA ILE A 185 -12.61 -22.22 -3.68
C ILE A 185 -12.60 -22.20 -2.16
N LEU A 186 -13.69 -21.72 -1.56
CA LEU A 186 -13.82 -21.46 -0.14
C LEU A 186 -13.44 -22.66 0.75
N PRO A 187 -13.84 -23.93 0.49
CA PRO A 187 -13.51 -25.04 1.37
C PRO A 187 -12.00 -25.30 1.47
N PHE A 188 -11.30 -25.32 0.33
CA PHE A 188 -9.85 -25.48 0.31
C PHE A 188 -9.15 -24.29 0.98
N PHE A 189 -9.62 -23.08 0.70
CA PHE A 189 -9.06 -21.87 1.30
C PHE A 189 -9.24 -21.84 2.82
N LEU A 190 -10.38 -22.28 3.36
CA LEU A 190 -10.60 -22.36 4.80
C LEU A 190 -9.64 -23.33 5.49
N ILE A 191 -9.25 -24.42 4.83
CA ILE A 191 -8.22 -25.35 5.36
C ILE A 191 -6.86 -24.64 5.44
N VAL A 192 -6.45 -23.94 4.37
CA VAL A 192 -5.21 -23.15 4.36
C VAL A 192 -5.24 -22.09 5.46
N MET A 193 -6.36 -21.38 5.61
CA MET A 193 -6.54 -20.37 6.65
C MET A 193 -6.49 -20.97 8.06
N ALA A 194 -7.10 -22.13 8.29
CA ALA A 194 -7.06 -22.80 9.59
C ALA A 194 -5.65 -23.20 10.02
N ILE A 195 -4.77 -23.55 9.07
CA ILE A 195 -3.41 -24.02 9.36
C ILE A 195 -2.43 -22.85 9.46
N PHE A 196 -2.53 -21.87 8.56
CA PHE A 196 -1.49 -20.84 8.38
C PHE A 196 -1.93 -19.44 8.80
N ALA A 197 -3.23 -19.15 8.90
CA ALA A 197 -3.67 -17.78 9.18
C ALA A 197 -3.54 -17.45 10.67
N ARG A 198 -2.94 -16.29 10.94
CA ARG A 198 -2.91 -15.69 12.26
C ARG A 198 -4.18 -14.88 12.54
N SER A 199 -4.41 -14.54 13.79
CA SER A 199 -5.47 -13.57 14.13
C SER A 199 -5.12 -12.19 13.58
N THR A 200 -6.14 -11.37 13.30
CA THR A 200 -5.94 -9.97 12.89
C THR A 200 -5.23 -9.15 13.96
N GLU A 201 -5.36 -9.51 15.24
CA GLU A 201 -4.60 -8.90 16.32
C GLU A 201 -3.10 -9.14 16.14
N VAL A 202 -2.67 -10.38 15.90
CA VAL A 202 -1.25 -10.72 15.68
C VAL A 202 -0.73 -10.06 14.40
N GLY A 203 -1.51 -10.05 13.32
CA GLY A 203 -1.16 -9.31 12.10
C GLY A 203 -1.01 -7.82 12.34
N GLY A 204 -1.94 -7.22 13.10
CA GLY A 204 -1.90 -5.80 13.48
C GLY A 204 -0.66 -5.44 14.29
N ARG A 205 -0.20 -6.32 15.18
CA ARG A 205 1.06 -6.11 15.94
C ARG A 205 2.25 -5.97 15.00
N LEU A 206 2.33 -6.73 13.91
CA LEU A 206 3.41 -6.58 12.92
C LEU A 206 3.34 -5.26 12.15
N LEU A 207 2.12 -4.81 11.83
CA LEU A 207 1.94 -3.51 11.17
C LEU A 207 2.39 -2.36 12.07
N VAL A 208 2.09 -2.44 13.37
CA VAL A 208 2.55 -1.47 14.37
C VAL A 208 4.05 -1.58 14.61
N ASP A 209 4.59 -2.81 14.65
CA ASP A 209 6.04 -3.05 14.79
C ASP A 209 6.82 -2.38 13.66
N ALA A 210 6.28 -2.40 12.44
CA ALA A 210 6.87 -1.71 11.30
C ALA A 210 6.95 -0.18 11.46
N LEU A 211 6.31 0.42 12.46
CA LEU A 211 6.36 1.87 12.74
C LEU A 211 7.42 2.27 13.78
N ARG A 212 8.18 1.31 14.36
CA ARG A 212 9.16 1.64 15.39
C ARG A 212 10.22 2.66 14.91
N PRO A 213 10.70 3.58 15.75
CA PRO A 213 11.65 4.60 15.33
C PRO A 213 13.09 4.09 15.15
N ASP A 214 13.37 2.87 15.63
CA ASP A 214 14.70 2.25 15.75
C ASP A 214 15.17 1.50 14.50
N PHE A 215 14.40 1.50 13.41
CA PHE A 215 14.89 0.93 12.15
C PHE A 215 16.12 1.67 11.65
N GLU A 216 17.11 0.88 11.25
CA GLU A 216 18.31 1.35 10.59
C GLU A 216 18.02 1.86 9.17
N THR A 217 18.97 2.57 8.59
CA THR A 217 18.80 3.22 7.28
C THR A 217 18.71 2.22 6.13
N ASP A 218 19.21 0.99 6.32
CA ASP A 218 19.11 -0.14 5.39
C ASP A 218 17.65 -0.61 5.18
N ALA A 219 16.76 -0.33 6.14
CA ALA A 219 15.33 -0.60 6.00
C ALA A 219 14.66 0.29 4.93
N HIS A 220 15.29 1.39 4.51
CA HIS A 220 14.72 2.29 3.50
C HIS A 220 14.59 1.59 2.13
N GLY A 221 13.36 1.43 1.66
CA GLY A 221 13.02 0.66 0.46
C GLY A 221 12.92 -0.86 0.70
N ALA A 222 13.09 -1.34 1.94
CA ALA A 222 13.00 -2.75 2.27
C ALA A 222 11.55 -3.25 2.34
N PHE A 223 11.41 -4.57 2.15
CA PHE A 223 10.21 -5.31 2.53
C PHE A 223 10.45 -5.94 3.90
N LEU A 224 9.52 -5.73 4.83
CA LEU A 224 9.63 -6.20 6.20
C LEU A 224 8.74 -7.42 6.42
N THR A 225 9.32 -8.51 6.92
CA THR A 225 8.59 -9.67 7.43
C THR A 225 8.92 -9.84 8.90
N ASN A 226 7.90 -10.05 9.75
CA ASN A 226 8.07 -10.21 11.19
C ASN A 226 8.99 -9.14 11.83
N GLY A 227 8.84 -7.89 11.39
CA GLY A 227 9.61 -6.76 11.92
C GLY A 227 11.04 -6.60 11.39
N LYS A 228 11.45 -7.39 10.39
CA LYS A 228 12.81 -7.38 9.85
C LYS A 228 12.85 -7.22 8.33
N PRO A 229 13.80 -6.43 7.78
CA PRO A 229 14.10 -6.46 6.35
C PRO A 229 14.42 -7.87 5.89
N ILE A 230 13.87 -8.27 4.74
CA ILE A 230 14.28 -9.50 4.05
C ILE A 230 15.22 -9.15 2.90
N GLU A 231 16.26 -9.99 2.73
CA GLU A 231 17.26 -9.82 1.68
C GLU A 231 16.77 -10.39 0.34
N GLU A 232 16.18 -11.59 0.38
CA GLU A 232 15.68 -12.27 -0.81
C GLU A 232 14.23 -11.90 -1.09
N LEU A 233 14.03 -10.99 -2.04
CA LEU A 233 12.72 -10.57 -2.52
C LEU A 233 12.20 -11.49 -3.63
N GLY A 234 13.03 -12.38 -4.15
CA GLY A 234 12.63 -13.37 -5.15
C GLY A 234 12.71 -12.87 -6.60
N PRO A 235 12.46 -13.77 -7.56
CA PRO A 235 12.85 -13.58 -8.96
C PRO A 235 12.11 -12.44 -9.67
N SER A 236 10.85 -12.17 -9.29
CA SER A 236 10.06 -11.09 -9.85
C SER A 236 10.65 -9.72 -9.53
N ILE A 237 11.46 -9.58 -8.47
CA ILE A 237 12.15 -8.32 -8.14
C ILE A 237 13.61 -8.35 -8.62
N GLU A 238 14.31 -9.45 -8.38
CA GLU A 238 15.78 -9.46 -8.42
C GLU A 238 16.38 -9.81 -9.77
N LYS A 239 15.68 -10.63 -10.59
CA LYS A 239 16.17 -11.02 -11.91
C LYS A 239 16.00 -9.88 -12.91
N THR A 240 16.80 -9.90 -13.98
CA THR A 240 16.81 -8.86 -15.03
C THR A 240 15.42 -8.52 -15.55
N LYS A 241 14.61 -9.54 -15.91
CA LYS A 241 13.23 -9.33 -16.38
C LYS A 241 12.36 -8.64 -15.33
N GLY A 242 12.49 -9.02 -14.06
CA GLY A 242 11.77 -8.38 -12.95
C GLY A 242 12.13 -6.90 -12.81
N ARG A 243 13.44 -6.58 -12.85
CA ARG A 243 13.95 -5.20 -12.80
C ARG A 243 13.50 -4.35 -13.99
N GLU A 244 13.47 -4.92 -15.19
CA GLU A 244 12.99 -4.24 -16.40
C GLU A 244 11.51 -3.89 -16.29
N VAL A 245 10.68 -4.84 -15.86
CA VAL A 245 9.26 -4.63 -15.62
C VAL A 245 9.03 -3.60 -14.53
N ALA A 246 9.76 -3.70 -13.41
CA ALA A 246 9.70 -2.73 -12.31
C ALA A 246 10.01 -1.32 -12.82
N LYS A 247 11.09 -1.15 -13.59
CA LYS A 247 11.49 0.15 -14.15
C LYS A 247 10.45 0.70 -15.11
N ARG A 248 9.92 -0.12 -16.03
CA ARG A 248 8.87 0.28 -16.97
C ARG A 248 7.61 0.74 -16.22
N PHE A 249 7.12 -0.10 -15.31
CA PHE A 249 5.94 0.21 -14.50
C PHE A 249 6.13 1.48 -13.66
N SER A 250 7.24 1.57 -12.92
CA SER A 250 7.55 2.72 -12.07
C SER A 250 7.66 4.01 -12.89
N ASN A 251 8.25 3.98 -14.08
CA ASN A 251 8.30 5.15 -14.94
C ASN A 251 6.90 5.63 -15.36
N GLU A 252 6.05 4.72 -15.85
CA GLU A 252 4.67 5.06 -16.23
C GLU A 252 3.87 5.58 -15.02
N LEU A 253 3.93 4.87 -13.89
CA LEU A 253 3.21 5.23 -12.67
C LEU A 253 3.60 6.62 -12.15
N PHE A 254 4.90 6.92 -12.04
CA PHE A 254 5.34 8.20 -11.50
C PHE A 254 5.10 9.37 -12.46
N GLN A 255 5.06 9.12 -13.78
CA GLN A 255 4.60 10.13 -14.75
C GLN A 255 3.12 10.44 -14.55
N GLU A 256 2.28 9.42 -14.39
CA GLU A 256 0.86 9.62 -14.14
C GLU A 256 0.58 10.27 -12.79
N LEU A 257 1.26 9.85 -11.73
CA LEU A 257 1.17 10.50 -10.41
C LEU A 257 1.54 11.97 -10.47
N ALA A 258 2.56 12.35 -11.25
CA ALA A 258 2.93 13.75 -11.44
C ALA A 258 1.83 14.54 -12.16
N GLN A 259 1.18 13.95 -13.17
CA GLN A 259 0.04 14.56 -13.86
C GLN A 259 -1.16 14.75 -12.91
N ILE A 260 -1.48 13.72 -12.11
CA ILE A 260 -2.55 13.78 -11.11
C ILE A 260 -2.26 14.87 -10.09
N LEU A 261 -1.04 14.92 -9.53
CA LEU A 261 -0.65 15.95 -8.56
C LEU A 261 -0.74 17.37 -9.15
N SER A 262 -0.32 17.56 -10.40
CA SER A 262 -0.45 18.83 -11.11
C SER A 262 -1.93 19.23 -11.25
N ALA A 263 -2.79 18.32 -11.72
CA ALA A 263 -4.22 18.57 -11.84
C ALA A 263 -4.89 18.86 -10.48
N MET A 264 -4.46 18.19 -9.42
CA MET A 264 -4.96 18.44 -8.06
C MET A 264 -4.58 19.83 -7.54
N ALA A 265 -3.38 20.32 -7.86
CA ALA A 265 -2.91 21.65 -7.48
C ALA A 265 -3.63 22.76 -8.26
N SER A 266 -3.83 22.59 -9.57
CA SER A 266 -4.54 23.56 -10.41
C SER A 266 -6.01 23.71 -10.03
N ALA A 267 -6.65 22.67 -9.49
CA ALA A 267 -8.04 22.73 -9.02
C ALA A 267 -8.22 23.48 -7.68
N LEU A 268 -7.13 23.94 -7.04
CA LEU A 268 -7.14 24.72 -5.80
C LEU A 268 -6.87 26.22 -6.04
N GLN A 269 -6.61 26.62 -7.29
CA GLN A 269 -6.47 28.01 -7.75
C GLN A 269 -7.76 28.49 -8.40
#